data_AF-B9TX02-F1
#
_entry.id   AF-B9TX02-F1
#
_cell.length_a   1.000
_cell.length_b   1.000
_cell.length_c   1.000
_cell.angle_alpha   90.00
_cell.angle_beta   90.00
_cell.angle_gamma   90.00
#
_symmetry.space_group_name_H-M   'P 1'
#
loop_
_entity.id
_entity.type
_entity.pdbx_description
1 polymer ?
#
loop_
_entity_poly.entity_id
_entity_poly.type
_entity_poly.pdbx_seq_one_letter_code
_entity_poly.pdbx_strand_id
1 'polypeptide(L)'
;NLIAFTMDLRSDDQDLTRMIHILDTEHPWDLHSIPSPSMGHPLEVGLALRHLLFLLEYCMVTGYDWWDILLHVQPSMVQSLVEKLHEEYTRQTAALQQVLSTRILAMKASLCKLSPCTVTRVCDYHTKLFLIAISSTLKSLLRPHFLNTPDKSPGDRLTEICTKITDVDIDKVMINLKTEEFVL
;
A
#
# COMPACT_ATOMS: atom_id res chain seq x y z
N ASN A 1 24.71 -2.52 -9.98
CA ASN A 1 23.37 -1.92 -9.74
C ASN A 1 22.72 -1.58 -11.08
N LEU A 2 21.41 -1.79 -11.26
CA LEU A 2 20.73 -1.46 -12.52
C LEU A 2 20.00 -0.12 -12.36
N ILE A 3 20.13 0.76 -13.34
CA ILE A 3 19.41 2.04 -13.41
C ILE A 3 18.52 2.02 -14.64
N ALA A 4 17.22 2.26 -14.47
CA ALA A 4 16.28 2.38 -15.57
C ALA A 4 15.80 3.84 -15.72
N PHE A 5 15.75 4.35 -16.96
CA PHE A 5 15.23 5.69 -17.26
C PHE A 5 14.50 5.71 -18.61
N THR A 6 13.54 6.61 -18.75
CA THR A 6 12.72 6.74 -19.96
C THR A 6 13.13 7.97 -20.77
N MET A 7 13.09 7.84 -22.10
CA MET A 7 13.31 8.98 -23.00
C MET A 7 12.21 9.04 -24.05
N ASP A 8 11.63 10.24 -24.21
CA ASP A 8 10.62 10.53 -25.22
C ASP A 8 11.34 10.92 -26.53
N LEU A 9 11.32 10.05 -27.53
CA LEU A 9 11.79 10.37 -28.88
C LEU A 9 10.61 10.90 -29.69
N ARG A 10 10.68 12.18 -30.07
CA ARG A 10 9.70 12.83 -30.92
C ARG A 10 10.06 12.55 -32.38
N SER A 11 9.29 11.70 -33.04
CA SER A 11 9.35 11.48 -34.49
C SER A 11 8.57 12.60 -35.21
N ASP A 12 9.00 12.97 -36.42
CA ASP A 12 8.34 13.97 -37.27
C ASP A 12 6.93 13.51 -37.73
N ASP A 13 6.72 12.20 -37.79
CA ASP A 13 5.38 11.58 -37.77
C ASP A 13 4.97 11.36 -36.31
N GLN A 14 3.76 11.81 -35.94
CA GLN A 14 3.22 12.02 -34.57
C GLN A 14 3.21 10.83 -33.58
N ASP A 15 4.00 9.78 -33.79
CA ASP A 15 4.14 8.66 -32.86
C ASP A 15 5.26 8.93 -31.84
N LEU A 16 4.84 9.27 -30.62
CA LEU A 16 5.74 9.41 -29.47
C LEU A 16 6.21 8.01 -29.02
N THR A 17 7.42 7.63 -29.45
CA THR A 17 8.01 6.36 -29.02
C THR A 17 8.74 6.55 -27.69
N ARG A 18 8.22 5.92 -26.64
CA ARG A 18 8.87 5.87 -25.32
C ARG A 18 9.80 4.66 -25.25
N MET A 19 11.09 4.90 -25.09
CA MET A 19 12.08 3.85 -24.88
C MET A 19 12.43 3.75 -23.41
N ILE A 20 12.49 2.53 -22.87
CA ILE A 20 13.05 2.27 -21.55
C ILE A 20 14.50 1.88 -21.75
N HIS A 21 15.40 2.66 -21.15
CA HIS A 21 16.82 2.42 -21.14
C HIS A 21 17.21 1.80 -19.80
N ILE A 22 17.88 0.66 -19.84
CA ILE A 22 18.42 -0.05 -18.67
C ILE A 22 19.94 0.01 -18.79
N LEU A 23 20.58 0.57 -17.78
CA LEU A 23 22.02 0.69 -17.67
C LEU A 23 22.52 -0.16 -16.51
N ASP A 24 23.48 -1.04 -16.77
CA ASP A 24 24.28 -1.65 -15.72
C ASP A 24 25.37 -0.68 -15.27
N THR A 25 25.40 -0.35 -13.98
CA THR A 25 26.40 0.56 -13.39
C THR A 25 27.79 -0.08 -13.29
N GLU A 26 27.90 -1.41 -13.32
CA GLU A 26 29.20 -2.10 -13.34
C GLU A 26 29.81 -2.11 -14.76
N HIS A 27 28.96 -2.07 -15.78
CA HIS A 27 29.33 -2.04 -17.20
C HIS A 27 28.57 -0.92 -17.92
N PRO A 28 28.91 0.36 -17.70
CA PRO A 28 28.11 1.51 -18.14
C PRO A 28 28.07 1.72 -19.67
N TRP A 29 28.78 0.88 -20.43
CA TRP A 29 28.69 0.82 -21.88
C TRP A 29 27.59 -0.14 -22.38
N ASP A 30 27.07 -1.02 -21.52
CA ASP A 30 26.00 -1.96 -21.85
C ASP A 30 24.62 -1.31 -21.59
N LEU A 31 24.22 -0.47 -22.55
CA LEU A 31 22.91 0.16 -22.56
C LEU A 31 21.89 -0.73 -23.28
N HIS A 32 20.96 -1.29 -22.52
CA HIS A 32 19.84 -2.04 -23.09
C HIS A 32 18.65 -1.12 -23.30
N SER A 33 18.19 -1.00 -24.53
CA SER A 33 17.00 -0.20 -24.86
C SER A 33 15.87 -1.15 -25.25
N ILE A 34 14.79 -1.15 -24.48
CA ILE A 34 13.59 -1.93 -24.79
C ILE A 34 12.47 -0.98 -25.21
N PRO A 35 11.74 -1.29 -26.30
CA PRO A 35 10.55 -0.53 -26.65
C PRO A 35 9.55 -0.67 -25.51
N SER A 36 9.01 0.47 -25.04
CA SER A 36 7.91 0.42 -24.09
C SER A 36 6.76 -0.37 -24.75
N PRO A 37 6.23 -1.41 -24.11
CA PRO A 37 5.11 -2.20 -24.65
C PRO A 37 3.86 -1.36 -24.96
N SER A 38 3.85 -0.10 -24.50
CA SER A 38 2.70 0.78 -24.59
C SER A 38 2.37 1.31 -25.98
N MET A 39 3.24 1.22 -27.00
CA MET A 39 2.95 1.86 -28.31
C MET A 39 3.16 0.95 -29.53
N GLY A 40 2.05 0.58 -30.17
CA GLY A 40 1.99 -0.04 -31.50
C GLY A 40 0.90 -1.11 -31.64
N HIS A 41 0.66 -1.85 -30.56
CA HIS A 41 -0.55 -2.65 -30.38
C HIS A 41 -1.17 -2.22 -29.05
N PRO A 42 -2.50 -2.00 -28.97
CA PRO A 42 -3.14 -1.97 -27.67
C PRO A 42 -2.78 -3.29 -26.99
N LEU A 43 -1.94 -3.26 -25.93
CA LEU A 43 -1.88 -4.40 -25.03
C LEU A 43 -3.33 -4.68 -24.68
N GLU A 44 -3.76 -5.92 -24.89
CA GLU A 44 -5.09 -6.34 -24.48
C GLU A 44 -5.29 -5.86 -23.05
N VAL A 45 -6.37 -5.09 -22.80
CA VAL A 45 -6.60 -4.42 -21.51
C VAL A 45 -6.46 -5.42 -20.35
N GLY A 46 -6.83 -6.68 -20.58
CA GLY A 46 -6.62 -7.78 -19.65
C GLY A 46 -5.15 -8.10 -19.33
N LEU A 47 -4.26 -8.10 -20.33
CA LEU A 47 -2.84 -8.36 -20.14
C LEU A 47 -2.12 -7.21 -19.41
N ALA A 48 -2.41 -5.96 -19.80
CA ALA A 48 -1.87 -4.78 -19.12
C ALA A 48 -2.29 -4.74 -17.64
N LEU A 49 -3.58 -4.98 -17.38
CA LEU A 49 -4.14 -5.04 -16.04
C LEU A 49 -3.48 -6.14 -15.20
N ARG A 50 -3.21 -7.31 -15.79
CA ARG A 50 -2.52 -8.41 -15.10
C ARG A 50 -1.09 -8.06 -14.72
N HIS A 51 -0.32 -7.44 -15.62
CA HIS A 51 1.05 -7.00 -15.31
C HIS A 51 1.09 -5.93 -14.22
N LEU A 52 0.21 -4.92 -14.30
CA LEU A 52 0.10 -3.89 -13.28
C LEU A 52 -0.27 -4.48 -11.91
N LEU A 53 -1.19 -5.45 -11.88
CA LEU A 53 -1.58 -6.14 -10.66
C LEU A 53 -0.37 -6.88 -10.03
N PHE A 54 0.39 -7.64 -10.83
CA PHE A 54 1.58 -8.33 -10.33
C PHE A 54 2.64 -7.37 -9.76
N LEU A 55 2.88 -6.23 -10.41
CA LEU A 55 3.81 -5.22 -9.91
C LEU A 55 3.32 -4.59 -8.60
N LEU A 56 2.02 -4.31 -8.49
CA LEU A 56 1.42 -3.78 -7.26
C LEU A 56 1.50 -4.80 -6.11
N GLU A 57 1.23 -6.09 -6.37
CA GLU A 57 1.41 -7.17 -5.41
C GLU A 57 2.86 -7.27 -4.94
N TYR A 58 3.81 -7.21 -5.87
CA TYR A 58 5.24 -7.20 -5.58
C TYR A 58 5.61 -6.05 -4.64
N CYS A 59 5.20 -4.82 -4.96
CA CYS A 59 5.42 -3.65 -4.10
C CYS A 59 4.75 -3.82 -2.72
N MET A 60 3.57 -4.44 -2.66
CA MET A 60 2.84 -4.62 -1.40
C MET A 60 3.61 -5.54 -0.45
N VAL A 61 4.12 -6.66 -0.97
CA VAL A 61 4.87 -7.65 -0.20
C VAL A 61 6.26 -7.14 0.19
N THR A 62 7.00 -6.59 -0.78
CA THR A 62 8.39 -6.13 -0.59
C THR A 62 8.49 -4.80 0.17
N GLY A 63 7.47 -3.96 0.08
CA GLY A 63 7.50 -2.59 0.60
C GLY A 63 8.19 -1.59 -0.33
N TYR A 64 8.52 -1.97 -1.57
CA TYR A 64 8.96 -1.01 -2.57
C TYR A 64 7.84 -0.02 -2.91
N ASP A 65 8.25 1.18 -3.28
CA ASP A 65 7.33 2.24 -3.68
C ASP A 65 6.60 1.87 -4.98
N TRP A 66 5.33 2.25 -5.09
CA TRP A 66 4.45 1.91 -6.21
C TRP A 66 4.16 3.09 -7.13
N TRP A 67 4.73 4.27 -6.87
CA TRP A 67 4.36 5.52 -7.53
C TRP A 67 4.66 5.51 -9.02
N ASP A 68 5.77 4.93 -9.46
CA ASP A 68 6.11 4.79 -10.88
C ASP A 68 5.13 3.85 -11.63
N ILE A 69 4.56 2.87 -10.93
CA ILE A 69 3.54 1.98 -11.50
C ILE A 69 2.26 2.78 -11.78
N LEU A 70 1.91 3.73 -10.91
CA LEU A 70 0.70 4.56 -11.06
C LEU A 70 0.71 5.40 -12.34
N LEU A 71 1.88 5.79 -12.84
CA LEU A 71 2.02 6.53 -14.10
C LEU A 71 1.50 5.75 -15.32
N HIS A 72 1.41 4.42 -15.20
CA HIS A 72 0.96 3.52 -16.27
C HIS A 72 -0.51 3.08 -16.10
N VAL A 73 -1.18 3.51 -15.04
CA VAL A 73 -2.58 3.14 -14.75
C VAL A 73 -3.54 4.10 -15.43
N GLN A 74 -4.38 3.58 -16.32
CA GLN A 74 -5.46 4.35 -16.94
C GLN A 74 -6.67 4.46 -16.00
N PRO A 75 -7.44 5.57 -16.03
CA PRO A 75 -8.62 5.76 -15.17
C PRO A 75 -9.66 4.63 -15.26
N SER A 76 -9.80 4.00 -16.44
CA SER A 76 -10.69 2.86 -16.70
C SER A 76 -10.26 1.57 -15.98
N MET A 77 -8.97 1.42 -15.64
CA MET A 77 -8.42 0.24 -14.99
C MET A 77 -8.49 0.31 -13.46
N VAL A 78 -8.67 1.52 -12.90
CA VAL A 78 -8.55 1.79 -11.45
C VAL A 78 -9.48 0.91 -10.63
N GLN A 79 -10.77 0.82 -10.99
CA GLN A 79 -11.72 0.04 -10.22
C GLN A 79 -11.33 -1.44 -10.17
N SER A 80 -10.98 -2.01 -11.33
CA SER A 80 -10.59 -3.42 -11.41
C SER A 80 -9.28 -3.72 -10.69
N LEU A 81 -8.30 -2.80 -10.73
CA LEU A 81 -7.06 -2.95 -9.96
C LEU A 81 -7.32 -2.90 -8.46
N VAL A 82 -8.14 -1.95 -8.00
CA VAL A 82 -8.50 -1.80 -6.57
C VAL A 82 -9.24 -3.04 -6.04
N GLU A 83 -10.12 -3.62 -6.84
CA GLU A 83 -10.88 -4.83 -6.49
C GLU A 83 -9.97 -6.07 -6.46
N LYS A 84 -9.23 -6.33 -7.55
CA LYS A 84 -8.37 -7.51 -7.62
C LYS A 84 -7.21 -7.48 -6.64
N LEU A 85 -6.59 -6.31 -6.42
CA LEU A 85 -5.55 -6.17 -5.41
C LEU A 85 -6.11 -6.43 -4.00
N HIS A 86 -7.37 -6.07 -3.76
CA HIS A 86 -8.03 -6.40 -2.50
C HIS A 86 -8.35 -7.89 -2.38
N GLU A 87 -8.80 -8.53 -3.46
CA GLU A 87 -9.05 -9.98 -3.50
C GLU A 87 -7.76 -10.77 -3.17
N GLU A 88 -6.65 -10.43 -3.82
CA GLU A 88 -5.36 -11.08 -3.53
C GLU A 88 -4.88 -10.84 -2.10
N TYR A 89 -5.13 -9.65 -1.54
CA TYR A 89 -4.90 -9.39 -0.11
C TYR A 89 -5.76 -10.30 0.79
N THR A 90 -7.05 -10.44 0.50
CA THR A 90 -7.96 -11.28 1.31
C THR A 90 -7.64 -12.77 1.22
N ARG A 91 -6.95 -13.19 0.16
CA ARG A 91 -6.50 -14.57 -0.04
C ARG A 91 -5.29 -14.95 0.84
N GLN A 92 -4.61 -13.96 1.42
CA GLN A 92 -3.46 -14.18 2.30
C GLN A 92 -3.88 -14.69 3.69
N THR A 93 -2.94 -15.28 4.41
CA THR A 93 -3.14 -15.70 5.81
C THR A 93 -3.44 -14.51 6.71
N ALA A 94 -4.14 -14.72 7.82
CA ALA A 94 -4.48 -13.66 8.77
C ALA A 94 -3.24 -12.89 9.28
N ALA A 95 -2.13 -13.60 9.54
CA ALA A 95 -0.88 -12.99 9.96
C ALA A 95 -0.31 -12.04 8.89
N LEU A 96 -0.30 -12.46 7.62
CA LEU A 96 0.21 -11.64 6.53
C LEU A 96 -0.73 -10.45 6.24
N GLN A 97 -2.05 -10.64 6.34
CA GLN A 97 -3.02 -9.55 6.23
C GLN A 97 -2.76 -8.44 7.27
N GLN A 98 -2.44 -8.80 8.52
CA GLN A 98 -2.10 -7.82 9.55
C GLN A 98 -0.87 -6.98 9.14
N VAL A 99 0.19 -7.63 8.67
CA VAL A 99 1.43 -6.97 8.22
C VAL A 99 1.19 -6.06 7.02
N LEU A 100 0.36 -6.48 6.07
CA LEU A 100 0.11 -5.74 4.82
C LEU A 100 -1.01 -4.69 4.91
N SER A 101 -1.77 -4.69 6.01
CA SER A 101 -3.03 -3.94 6.16
C SER A 101 -2.91 -2.44 5.86
N THR A 102 -1.84 -1.78 6.29
CA THR A 102 -1.62 -0.34 6.03
C THR A 102 -1.18 -0.10 4.58
N ARG A 103 -0.35 -0.98 4.02
CA ARG A 103 0.16 -0.87 2.65
C ARG A 103 -0.97 -0.98 1.62
N ILE A 104 -1.86 -1.97 1.76
CA ILE A 104 -2.99 -2.12 0.86
C ILE A 104 -3.92 -0.90 0.89
N LEU A 105 -4.14 -0.30 2.07
CA LEU A 105 -4.95 0.91 2.19
C LEU A 105 -4.30 2.12 1.49
N ALA A 106 -2.99 2.30 1.66
CA ALA A 106 -2.23 3.37 1.01
C ALA A 106 -2.21 3.22 -0.52
N MET A 107 -2.01 1.99 -1.01
CA MET A 107 -2.07 1.68 -2.45
C MET A 107 -3.46 1.93 -3.03
N LYS A 108 -4.53 1.47 -2.36
CA LYS A 108 -5.92 1.71 -2.79
C LYS A 108 -6.26 3.20 -2.80
N ALA A 109 -5.84 3.96 -1.79
CA ALA A 109 -6.00 5.42 -1.77
C ALA A 109 -5.31 6.07 -2.98
N SER A 110 -4.09 5.62 -3.31
CA SER A 110 -3.30 6.16 -4.42
C SER A 110 -3.93 5.82 -5.78
N LEU A 111 -4.38 4.59 -5.98
CA LEU A 111 -5.10 4.17 -7.19
C LEU A 111 -6.40 4.94 -7.37
N CYS A 112 -7.20 5.08 -6.31
CA CYS A 112 -8.49 5.76 -6.38
C CYS A 112 -8.39 7.26 -6.72
N LYS A 113 -7.22 7.89 -6.54
CA LYS A 113 -6.96 9.28 -6.98
C LYS A 113 -6.88 9.41 -8.51
N LEU A 114 -6.60 8.30 -9.22
CA LEU A 114 -6.42 8.31 -10.68
C LEU A 114 -7.73 8.24 -11.46
N SER A 115 -8.88 8.05 -10.79
CA SER A 115 -10.19 7.97 -11.44
C SER A 115 -11.24 8.83 -10.73
N PRO A 116 -11.96 9.71 -11.45
CA PRO A 116 -13.03 10.52 -10.87
C PRO A 116 -14.13 9.70 -10.21
N CYS A 117 -14.40 8.49 -10.71
CA CYS A 117 -15.45 7.59 -10.22
C CYS A 117 -15.18 7.06 -8.80
N THR A 118 -13.92 7.07 -8.35
CA THR A 118 -13.50 6.51 -7.06
C THR A 118 -13.01 7.55 -6.07
N VAL A 119 -13.07 8.84 -6.43
CA VAL A 119 -12.46 9.92 -5.64
C VAL A 119 -13.04 10.03 -4.23
N THR A 120 -14.33 9.73 -4.05
CA THR A 120 -14.99 9.74 -2.73
C THR A 120 -14.39 8.70 -1.77
N ARG A 121 -13.93 7.56 -2.30
CA ARG A 121 -13.31 6.46 -1.51
C ARG A 121 -11.93 6.84 -0.97
N VAL A 122 -11.26 7.83 -1.57
CA VAL A 122 -9.92 8.28 -1.16
C VAL A 122 -9.95 8.82 0.27
N CYS A 123 -10.98 9.59 0.61
CA CYS A 123 -11.19 10.14 1.96
C CYS A 123 -11.37 9.02 2.99
N ASP A 124 -12.12 7.97 2.66
CA ASP A 124 -12.32 6.83 3.57
C ASP A 124 -11.00 6.09 3.86
N TYR A 125 -10.18 5.87 2.83
CA TYR A 125 -8.87 5.23 3.02
C TYR A 125 -7.92 6.09 3.86
N HIS A 126 -7.85 7.39 3.60
CA HIS A 126 -7.03 8.30 4.40
C HIS A 126 -7.54 8.39 5.84
N THR A 127 -8.85 8.46 6.06
CA THR A 127 -9.45 8.45 7.40
C THR A 127 -9.07 7.16 8.14
N LYS A 128 -9.18 6.00 7.48
CA LYS A 128 -8.79 4.72 8.08
C LYS A 128 -7.30 4.66 8.41
N LEU A 129 -6.43 5.12 7.52
CA LEU A 129 -4.98 5.21 7.78
C LEU A 129 -4.68 6.13 8.97
N PHE A 130 -5.35 7.28 9.05
CA PHE A 130 -5.19 8.22 10.14
C PHE A 130 -5.64 7.62 11.48
N LEU A 131 -6.79 6.92 11.51
CA LEU A 131 -7.26 6.22 12.70
C LEU A 131 -6.31 5.09 13.13
N ILE A 132 -5.72 4.36 12.18
CA ILE A 132 -4.69 3.35 12.47
C ILE A 132 -3.47 4.01 13.09
N ALA A 133 -3.02 5.15 12.57
CA ALA A 133 -1.89 5.91 13.12
C ALA A 133 -2.19 6.38 14.55
N ILE A 134 -3.36 6.99 14.80
CA ILE A 134 -3.79 7.39 16.15
C ILE A 134 -3.82 6.18 17.09
N SER A 135 -4.45 5.08 16.68
CA SER A 135 -4.54 3.86 17.49
C SER A 135 -3.16 3.32 17.83
N SER A 136 -2.25 3.30 16.86
CA SER A 136 -0.87 2.83 17.05
C SER A 136 -0.10 3.75 18.00
N THR A 137 -0.24 5.06 17.86
CA THR A 137 0.34 6.05 18.78
C THR A 137 -0.17 5.84 20.20
N LEU A 138 -1.49 5.76 20.41
CA LEU A 138 -2.09 5.54 21.73
C LEU A 138 -1.63 4.22 22.36
N LYS A 139 -1.57 3.14 21.57
CA LYS A 139 -1.04 1.85 22.04
C LYS A 139 0.44 1.93 22.43
N SER A 140 1.24 2.71 21.69
CA SER A 140 2.68 2.88 21.98
C SER A 140 2.97 3.66 23.27
N LEU A 141 2.01 4.46 23.75
CA LEU A 141 2.12 5.14 25.05
C LEU A 141 1.98 4.17 26.22
N LEU A 142 1.39 2.99 26.02
CA LEU A 142 1.23 1.98 27.07
C LEU A 142 2.52 1.17 27.21
N ARG A 143 3.37 1.51 28.19
CA ARG A 143 4.59 0.73 28.49
C ARG A 143 4.30 -0.34 29.55
N PRO A 144 4.80 -1.58 29.37
CA PRO A 144 4.69 -2.60 30.40
C PRO A 144 5.53 -2.22 31.62
N HIS A 145 4.93 -2.28 32.82
CA HIS A 145 5.62 -1.97 34.07
C HIS A 145 6.68 -3.02 34.46
N PHE A 146 6.56 -4.24 33.93
CA PHE A 146 7.54 -5.32 34.09
C PHE A 146 7.92 -5.88 32.72
N LEU A 147 9.23 -5.98 32.44
CA LEU A 147 9.77 -6.51 31.18
C LEU A 147 9.48 -8.02 30.95
N ASN A 148 8.95 -8.72 31.96
CA ASN A 148 8.78 -10.18 31.98
C ASN A 148 7.31 -10.64 32.07
N THR A 149 6.32 -9.84 31.64
CA THR A 149 4.93 -10.31 31.61
C THR A 149 4.69 -11.24 30.39
N PRO A 150 3.99 -12.38 30.56
CA PRO A 150 3.78 -13.33 29.45
C PRO A 150 2.65 -12.88 28.51
N ASP A 151 2.86 -13.21 27.24
CA ASP A 151 1.89 -13.46 26.16
C ASP A 151 1.08 -12.32 25.51
N LYS A 152 0.81 -11.17 26.18
CA LYS A 152 0.03 -10.07 25.53
C LYS A 152 0.53 -8.68 25.92
N SER A 153 0.78 -7.82 24.92
CA SER A 153 1.21 -6.45 25.16
C SER A 153 0.09 -5.60 25.77
N PRO A 154 0.42 -4.48 26.46
CA PRO A 154 -0.58 -3.50 26.92
C PRO A 154 -1.52 -3.02 25.80
N GLY A 155 -0.99 -2.85 24.58
CA GLY A 155 -1.77 -2.48 23.40
C GLY A 155 -2.74 -3.58 22.94
N ASP A 156 -2.40 -4.85 23.13
CA ASP A 156 -3.29 -5.98 22.84
C ASP A 156 -4.44 -6.05 23.84
N ARG A 157 -4.15 -5.79 25.12
CA ARG A 157 -5.18 -5.69 26.18
C ARG A 157 -6.14 -4.54 25.91
N LEU A 158 -5.64 -3.36 25.54
CA LEU A 158 -6.47 -2.24 25.13
C LEU A 158 -7.39 -2.63 23.95
N THR A 159 -6.83 -3.31 22.94
CA THR A 159 -7.60 -3.78 21.79
C THR A 159 -8.73 -4.72 22.23
N GLU A 160 -8.45 -5.67 23.14
CA GLU A 160 -9.45 -6.59 23.68
C GLU A 160 -10.55 -5.85 24.47
N ILE A 161 -10.20 -4.85 25.27
CA ILE A 161 -11.16 -4.03 26.03
C ILE A 161 -12.05 -3.24 25.07
N CYS A 162 -11.49 -2.56 24.07
CA CYS A 162 -12.25 -1.79 23.09
C CYS A 162 -13.18 -2.67 22.24
N THR A 163 -12.88 -3.96 22.06
CA THR A 163 -13.81 -4.90 21.39
C THR A 163 -14.98 -5.34 22.27
N LYS A 164 -14.85 -5.27 23.60
CA LYS A 164 -15.86 -5.73 24.57
C LYS A 164 -16.68 -4.59 25.17
N ILE A 165 -16.05 -3.43 25.35
CA ILE A 165 -16.65 -2.22 25.91
C ILE A 165 -16.94 -1.27 24.75
N THR A 166 -18.18 -1.26 24.27
CA THR A 166 -18.68 -0.27 23.29
C THR A 166 -19.15 1.03 23.96
N ASP A 167 -19.00 1.12 25.28
CA ASP A 167 -19.38 2.28 26.07
C ASP A 167 -18.42 3.44 25.77
N VAL A 168 -18.96 4.65 25.59
CA VAL A 168 -18.16 5.86 25.26
C VAL A 168 -17.45 6.41 26.51
N ASP A 169 -17.68 5.79 27.66
CA ASP A 169 -17.10 6.16 28.95
C ASP A 169 -15.60 5.77 29.01
N ILE A 170 -14.75 6.80 28.83
CA ILE A 170 -13.30 6.67 28.93
C ILE A 170 -12.85 6.24 30.32
N ASP A 171 -13.53 6.65 31.39
CA ASP A 171 -13.16 6.32 32.76
C ASP A 171 -13.33 4.82 33.00
N LYS A 172 -14.40 4.25 32.47
CA LYS A 172 -14.64 2.80 32.50
C LYS A 172 -13.58 2.02 31.74
N VAL A 173 -13.13 2.52 30.59
CA VAL A 173 -12.03 1.90 29.82
C VAL A 173 -10.71 1.96 30.62
N MET A 174 -10.40 3.11 31.22
CA MET A 174 -9.20 3.31 32.04
C MET A 174 -9.19 2.44 33.30
N ILE A 175 -10.33 2.26 33.97
CA ILE A 175 -10.47 1.34 35.11
C ILE A 175 -10.20 -0.10 34.68
N ASN A 176 -10.76 -0.54 33.54
CA ASN A 176 -10.58 -1.90 33.03
C ASN A 176 -9.17 -2.18 32.53
N LEU A 177 -8.44 -1.14 32.11
CA LEU A 177 -7.02 -1.25 31.74
C LEU A 177 -6.13 -1.58 32.94
N LYS A 178 -6.57 -1.34 34.19
CA LYS A 178 -5.74 -1.48 35.41
C LYS A 178 -4.45 -0.65 35.27
N THR A 179 -4.60 0.66 35.18
CA THR A 179 -3.51 1.64 34.93
C THR A 179 -2.30 1.50 35.85
N GLU A 180 -2.45 0.92 37.05
CA GLU A 180 -1.37 0.57 37.97
C GLU A 180 -0.34 -0.41 37.37
N GLU A 181 -0.71 -1.17 36.32
CA GLU A 181 0.17 -2.10 35.61
C GLU A 181 0.99 -1.43 34.48
N PHE A 182 0.86 -0.11 34.27
CA PHE A 182 1.54 0.63 33.21
C PHE A 182 2.29 1.86 33.71
N VAL A 183 3.38 2.20 33.03
CA VAL A 183 4.10 3.47 33.23
C VAL A 183 3.72 4.41 32.09
N LEU A 184 3.17 5.58 32.41
CA LEU A 184 2.89 6.68 31.47
C LEU A 184 4.19 7.45 31.15
#